data_AF-A0A383E8R3-F1
#
_entry.id   AF-A0A383E8R3-F1
#
_cell.length_a   1.000
_cell.length_b   1.000
_cell.length_c   1.000
_cell.angle_alpha   90.00
_cell.angle_beta   90.00
_cell.angle_gamma   90.00
#
_symmetry.space_group_name_H-M   'P 1'
#
loop_
_entity.id
_entity.type
_entity.pdbx_description
1 polymer ?
#
loop_
_entity_poly.entity_id
_entity_poly.type
_entity_poly.pdbx_seq_one_letter_code
_entity_poly.pdbx_strand_id
1 'polypeptide(L)' 'SAAVYIMGDSDLTHTLLEKFKWGHTFFALNKNLLQDYSKAQSEYEILEICHEYGLPNSQFM' A
#
# COMPACT_ATOMS: atom_id res chain seq x y z
N SER A 1 -8.62 1.20 3.43
CA SER A 1 -7.51 0.90 4.35
C SER A 1 -6.17 1.20 3.68
N ALA A 2 -5.82 0.60 2.53
CA ALA A 2 -4.54 0.85 1.84
C ALA A 2 -4.25 2.35 1.59
N ALA A 3 -5.17 3.08 0.96
CA ALA A 3 -4.99 4.52 0.71
C ALA A 3 -4.76 5.32 2.01
N VAL A 4 -5.47 4.97 3.08
CA VAL A 4 -5.35 5.62 4.40
C VAL A 4 -3.96 5.39 4.99
N TYR A 5 -3.44 4.17 4.87
CA TYR A 5 -2.09 3.83 5.30
C TYR A 5 -1.02 4.57 4.49
N ILE A 6 -1.16 4.59 3.16
CA ILE A 6 -0.24 5.29 2.25
C ILE A 6 -0.21 6.79 2.56
N MET A 7 -1.34 7.39 2.92
CA MET A 7 -1.43 8.79 3.36
C MET A 7 -0.92 9.05 4.80
N GLY A 8 -0.45 8.01 5.51
CA GLY A 8 0.22 8.14 6.80
C GLY A 8 -0.65 7.88 8.05
N ASP A 9 -1.90 7.46 7.90
CA ASP A 9 -2.80 7.18 9.04
C ASP A 9 -2.89 5.67 9.32
N SER A 10 -1.88 5.16 10.05
CA SER A 10 -1.79 3.74 10.40
C SER A 10 -2.88 3.30 11.40
N ASP A 11 -3.25 4.16 12.35
CA ASP A 11 -4.21 3.81 13.40
C ASP A 11 -5.63 3.66 12.84
N LEU A 12 -6.04 4.60 11.97
CA LEU A 12 -7.31 4.47 11.25
C LEU A 12 -7.28 3.27 10.30
N THR A 13 -6.14 2.98 9.68
CA THR A 13 -5.99 1.77 8.83
C THR A 13 -6.27 0.50 9.63
N HIS A 14 -5.66 0.34 10.80
CA HIS A 14 -5.89 -0.84 11.66
C HIS A 14 -7.34 -0.92 12.13
N THR A 15 -7.91 0.19 12.61
CA THR A 15 -9.32 0.28 13.02
C THR A 15 -10.29 -0.13 11.90
N LEU A 16 -10.00 0.27 10.65
CA LEU A 16 -10.82 -0.12 9.49
C LEU A 16 -10.69 -1.61 9.16
N LEU A 17 -9.49 -2.18 9.29
CA LEU A 17 -9.23 -3.58 8.95
C LEU A 17 -9.77 -4.56 9.98
N GLU A 18 -9.87 -4.19 11.25
CA GLU A 18 -10.46 -5.01 12.33
C GLU A 18 -11.91 -5.40 12.06
N LYS A 19 -12.64 -4.62 11.26
CA LYS A 19 -14.02 -4.94 10.86
C LYS A 19 -14.13 -6.18 9.97
N PHE A 20 -13.01 -6.64 9.40
CA PHE A 20 -12.98 -7.75 8.46
C PHE A 20 -12.13 -8.88 9.00
N LYS A 21 -12.67 -10.11 8.97
CA LYS A 21 -11.93 -11.32 9.40
C LYS A 21 -10.60 -11.49 8.64
N TRP A 22 -10.52 -11.07 7.39
CA TRP A 22 -9.32 -11.14 6.55
C TRP A 22 -8.43 -9.89 6.63
N GLY A 23 -8.83 -8.85 7.38
CA GLY A 23 -8.15 -7.56 7.38
C GLY A 23 -6.71 -7.63 7.88
N HIS A 24 -6.45 -8.44 8.92
CA HIS A 24 -5.10 -8.70 9.41
C HIS A 24 -4.23 -9.42 8.38
N THR A 25 -4.79 -10.40 7.66
CA THR A 25 -4.10 -11.12 6.58
C THR A 25 -3.77 -10.19 5.41
N PHE A 26 -4.73 -9.34 5.00
CA PHE A 26 -4.51 -8.32 3.98
C PHE A 26 -3.33 -7.41 4.36
N PHE A 27 -3.30 -6.90 5.59
CA PHE A 27 -2.23 -6.03 6.04
C PHE A 27 -0.89 -6.77 6.08
N ALA A 28 -0.85 -7.98 6.66
CA ALA A 28 0.37 -8.75 6.79
C ALA A 28 1.00 -9.08 5.42
N LEU A 29 0.19 -9.45 4.43
CA LEU A 29 0.66 -9.76 3.08
C LEU A 29 1.20 -8.53 2.33
N ASN A 30 0.63 -7.35 2.57
CA ASN A 30 0.95 -6.13 1.82
C ASN A 30 1.79 -5.12 2.60
N LYS A 31 2.21 -5.44 3.83
CA LYS A 31 2.84 -4.47 4.75
C LYS A 31 4.03 -3.74 4.13
N ASN A 32 4.93 -4.48 3.48
CA ASN A 32 6.13 -3.90 2.87
C ASN A 32 5.74 -2.98 1.71
N LEU A 33 4.92 -3.47 0.76
CA LEU A 33 4.44 -2.68 -0.38
C LEU A 33 3.73 -1.39 0.05
N LEU A 34 2.86 -1.47 1.05
CA LEU A 34 2.16 -0.31 1.60
C LEU A 34 3.12 0.68 2.27
N GLN A 35 4.16 0.19 2.96
CA GLN A 35 5.17 1.02 3.60
C GLN A 35 6.10 1.69 2.59
N ASP A 36 6.38 1.05 1.46
CA ASP A 36 7.19 1.63 0.39
C ASP A 36 6.40 2.72 -0.32
N TYR A 37 5.12 2.46 -0.65
CA TYR A 37 4.23 3.50 -1.19
C TYR A 37 4.03 4.68 -0.24
N SER A 38 3.98 4.46 1.08
CA SER A 38 3.80 5.58 2.03
C SER A 38 5.04 6.49 2.14
N LYS A 39 6.19 6.08 1.61
CA LYS A 39 7.42 6.88 1.56
C LYS A 39 7.61 7.59 0.23
N ALA A 40 6.96 7.13 -0.84
CA ALA A 40 7.14 7.66 -2.18
C ALA A 40 6.82 9.17 -2.22
N GLN A 41 7.73 9.97 -2.76
CA GLN A 41 7.60 11.42 -2.92
C GLN A 41 7.35 11.85 -4.37
N SER A 42 7.38 10.91 -5.30
CA SER A 42 7.23 11.19 -6.72
C SER A 42 6.55 10.02 -7.46
N GLU A 43 5.96 10.32 -8.61
CA GLU A 43 5.43 9.30 -9.52
C GLU A 43 6.52 8.34 -10.03
N TYR A 44 7.75 8.82 -10.16
CA TYR A 44 8.89 8.00 -10.55
C TYR A 44 9.18 6.89 -9.52
N GLU A 45 9.19 7.24 -8.22
CA GLU A 45 9.36 6.24 -7.15
C GLU A 45 8.21 5.23 -7.10
N ILE A 46 6.99 5.66 -7.41
CA ILE A 46 5.83 4.75 -7.53
C ILE A 46 6.07 3.71 -8.64
N LEU A 47 6.63 4.14 -9.78
CA LEU A 47 6.96 3.23 -10.89
C LEU A 47 8.10 2.27 -10.53
N GLU A 48 9.12 2.73 -9.79
CA GLU A 48 10.18 1.86 -9.27
C GLU A 48 9.61 0.78 -8.32
N ILE A 49 8.75 1.18 -7.36
CA ILE A 49 8.07 0.24 -6.46
C ILE A 49 7.24 -0.76 -7.27
N CYS A 50 6.47 -0.31 -8.26
CA CYS A 50 5.70 -1.21 -9.13
C CYS A 50 6.61 -2.24 -9.81
N HIS A 51 7.74 -1.82 -10.37
CA HIS A 51 8.70 -2.69 -11.02
C HIS A 51 9.31 -3.70 -10.03
N GLU A 52 9.73 -3.26 -8.83
CA GLU A 52 10.33 -4.13 -7.80
C GLU A 52 9.38 -5.23 -7.33
N TYR A 53 8.09 -4.94 -7.22
CA TYR A 53 7.07 -5.90 -6.82
C TYR A 53 6.47 -6.69 -8.00
N GLY A 54 7.02 -6.53 -9.22
CA GLY A 54 6.55 -7.23 -10.42
C GLY A 54 5.14 -6.83 -10.85
N LEU A 55 4.68 -5.65 -10.45
CA LEU A 55 3.41 -5.09 -10.89
C LEU A 55 3.57 -4.57 -12.32
N PRO A 56 2.55 -4.74 -13.18
CA PRO A 56 2.61 -4.21 -14.53
C PRO A 56 2.77 -2.69 -14.45
N ASN A 57 3.75 -2.16 -15.17
CA ASN A 57 3.81 -0.72 -15.42
C ASN A 57 2.49 -0.36 -16.12
N SER A 58 1.64 0.40 -15.43
CA SER A 58 0.45 1.00 -16.02
C SER A 58 0.88 2.13 -16.95
N GLN A 59 1.65 1.79 -17.99
CA GLN A 59 1.84 2.65 -19.13
C GLN A 59 0.49 2.61 -19.84
N PHE A 60 -0.29 3.69 -19.67
CA PHE A 60 -1.63 3.94 -20.19
C PHE A 60 -2.80 3.32 -19.38
N MET A 61 -3.36 4.12 -18.47
CA MET A 61 -4.81 4.36 -18.47
C MET A 61 -5.06 5.74 -19.08
#